data_AF-M3DT80-F1
#
_entry.id   AF-M3DT80-F1
#
_cell.length_a   1.000
_cell.length_b   1.000
_cell.length_c   1.000
_cell.angle_alpha   90.00
_cell.angle_beta   90.00
_cell.angle_gamma   90.00
#
_symmetry.space_group_name_H-M   'P 1'
#
loop_
_entity.id
_entity.type
_entity.pdbx_description
1 polymer ?
#
loop_
_entity_poly.entity_id
_entity_poly.type
_entity_poly.pdbx_seq_one_letter_code
_entity_poly.pdbx_strand_id
1 'polypeptide(L)'
;MLSEIKNDHILELYIETNEVNSLNVEFFKTFSAKLDLIAKDQSIKSVILTSKNEKFFSNGFNPEIFVDKSSEEIKNVMRIALETASKYLFLDRPVVCAMNGHSMGLGAVFAIFSDYRIMVGKKRKIGFSRIADRN
;
A
#
# COMPACT_ATOMS: atom_id res chain seq x y z
N MET A 1 11.46 1.26 -2.74
CA MET A 1 10.15 1.63 -2.15
C MET A 1 8.99 1.03 -2.93
N LEU A 2 8.94 1.26 -4.24
CA LEU A 2 7.98 0.64 -5.16
C LEU A 2 8.75 0.25 -6.43
N SER A 3 8.81 -1.03 -6.77
CA SER A 3 9.33 -1.49 -8.06
C SER A 3 8.19 -1.91 -8.98
N GLU A 4 8.42 -1.95 -10.29
CA GLU A 4 7.36 -2.22 -11.27
C GLU A 4 7.81 -3.11 -12.42
N ILE A 5 6.86 -3.87 -12.97
CA ILE A 5 7.03 -4.68 -14.19
C ILE A 5 5.80 -4.42 -15.06
N LYS A 6 6.00 -4.10 -16.34
CA LYS A 6 4.92 -3.92 -17.30
C LYS A 6 4.84 -5.12 -18.23
N ASN A 7 3.73 -5.83 -18.17
CA ASN A 7 3.41 -6.98 -19.01
C ASN A 7 2.24 -6.61 -19.93
N ASP A 8 2.57 -6.15 -21.14
CA ASP A 8 1.63 -5.57 -22.10
C ASP A 8 0.77 -4.45 -21.49
N HIS A 9 -0.47 -4.78 -21.16
CA HIS A 9 -1.48 -3.87 -20.62
C HIS A 9 -1.63 -3.95 -19.09
N ILE A 10 -0.87 -4.82 -18.44
CA ILE A 10 -0.90 -5.03 -16.99
C ILE A 10 0.34 -4.40 -16.38
N LEU A 11 0.15 -3.50 -15.42
CA LEU A 11 1.24 -2.97 -14.61
C LEU A 11 1.27 -3.68 -13.25
N GLU A 12 2.38 -4.34 -12.96
CA GLU A 12 2.63 -4.94 -11.66
C GLU A 12 3.43 -3.97 -10.80
N LEU A 13 2.92 -3.68 -9.60
CA LEU A 13 3.53 -2.84 -8.60
C LEU A 13 3.92 -3.67 -7.39
N TYR A 14 5.16 -3.50 -6.95
CA TYR A 14 5.76 -4.27 -5.87
C TYR A 14 6.16 -3.35 -4.71
N ILE A 15 5.49 -3.49 -3.57
CA ILE A 15 5.86 -2.81 -2.33
C ILE A 15 7.20 -3.37 -1.84
N GLU A 16 8.18 -2.47 -1.69
CA GLU A 16 9.56 -2.80 -1.36
C GLU A 16 10.17 -1.67 -0.52
N THR A 17 9.74 -1.54 0.74
CA THR A 17 10.17 -0.44 1.63
C THR A 17 11.26 -0.88 2.60
N ASN A 18 10.95 -1.78 3.53
CA ASN A 18 11.87 -2.36 4.51
C ASN A 18 11.49 -3.82 4.79
N GLU A 19 12.13 -4.45 5.78
CA GLU A 19 11.96 -5.88 6.11
C GLU A 19 10.51 -6.34 6.37
N VAL A 20 9.61 -5.42 6.74
CA VAL A 20 8.20 -5.70 7.02
C VAL A 20 7.24 -4.94 6.09
N ASN A 21 7.77 -4.30 5.05
CA ASN A 21 7.03 -3.42 4.16
C ASN A 21 6.16 -2.39 4.89
N SER A 22 6.72 -1.73 5.91
CA SER A 22 6.04 -0.62 6.56
C SER A 22 6.13 0.65 5.70
N LEU A 23 5.12 1.51 5.79
CA LEU A 23 4.90 2.62 4.88
C LEU A 23 5.25 3.94 5.57
N ASN A 24 6.16 4.70 4.98
CA ASN A 24 6.57 6.03 5.44
C ASN A 24 6.02 7.12 4.51
N VAL A 25 6.29 8.39 4.84
CA VAL A 25 5.85 9.55 4.03
C VAL A 25 6.32 9.46 2.59
N GLU A 26 7.56 9.02 2.38
CA GLU A 26 8.18 8.93 1.06
C GLU A 26 7.49 7.89 0.19
N PHE A 27 7.11 6.75 0.77
CA PHE A 27 6.27 5.75 0.09
C PHE A 27 4.95 6.36 -0.39
N PHE A 28 4.23 7.11 0.45
CA PHE A 28 2.94 7.68 0.06
C PHE A 28 3.05 8.70 -1.08
N LYS A 29 4.10 9.53 -1.07
CA LYS A 29 4.39 10.48 -2.15
C LYS A 29 4.70 9.75 -3.46
N THR A 30 5.60 8.77 -3.39
CA THR A 30 5.97 7.94 -4.56
C THR A 30 4.77 7.20 -5.12
N PHE A 31 3.96 6.59 -4.26
CA PHE A 31 2.80 5.83 -4.70
C PHE A 31 1.70 6.72 -5.27
N SER A 32 1.42 7.87 -4.64
CA SER A 32 0.51 8.87 -5.21
C SER A 32 0.94 9.31 -6.61
N ALA A 33 2.22 9.67 -6.79
CA ALA A 33 2.73 10.08 -8.09
C ALA A 33 2.61 8.95 -9.13
N LYS A 34 2.84 7.69 -8.72
CA LYS A 34 2.64 6.53 -9.60
C LYS A 34 1.18 6.35 -10.01
N LEU A 35 0.23 6.54 -9.09
CA LEU A 35 -1.20 6.49 -9.40
C LEU A 35 -1.60 7.58 -10.40
N ASP A 36 -1.07 8.79 -10.26
CA ASP A 36 -1.30 9.89 -11.21
C ASP A 36 -0.77 9.57 -12.62
N LEU A 37 0.36 8.84 -12.71
CA LEU A 37 0.91 8.37 -13.98
C LEU A 37 0.04 7.27 -14.60
N ILE A 38 -0.41 6.31 -13.80
CA ILE A 38 -1.26 5.20 -14.26
C ILE A 38 -2.59 5.72 -14.83
N ALA A 39 -3.21 6.69 -14.17
CA ALA A 39 -4.46 7.29 -14.64
C ALA A 39 -4.31 7.95 -16.02
N LYS A 40 -3.13 8.49 -16.34
CA LYS A 40 -2.84 9.17 -17.61
C LYS A 40 -2.38 8.21 -18.71
N ASP A 41 -1.76 7.09 -18.37
CA ASP A 41 -1.26 6.12 -19.35
C ASP A 41 -2.39 5.19 -19.83
N GLN A 42 -2.89 5.45 -21.04
CA GLN A 42 -3.94 4.67 -21.67
C GLN A 42 -3.50 3.26 -22.08
N SER A 43 -2.21 2.95 -22.12
CA SER A 43 -1.71 1.61 -22.42
C SER A 43 -1.82 0.65 -21.23
N ILE A 44 -1.91 1.18 -20.00
CA ILE A 44 -2.17 0.39 -18.79
C ILE A 44 -3.68 0.23 -18.66
N LYS A 45 -4.15 -1.02 -18.69
CA LYS A 45 -5.56 -1.39 -18.57
C LYS A 45 -5.91 -2.03 -17.24
N SER A 46 -4.93 -2.50 -16.48
CA SER A 46 -5.13 -3.02 -15.12
C SER A 46 -3.84 -2.95 -14.31
N VAL A 47 -3.97 -3.04 -12.99
CA VAL A 47 -2.85 -2.99 -12.04
C VAL A 47 -2.87 -4.22 -11.14
N ILE A 48 -1.71 -4.80 -10.89
CA ILE A 48 -1.51 -5.77 -9.80
C ILE A 48 -0.70 -5.08 -8.71
N LEU A 49 -1.19 -5.08 -7.47
CA LEU A 49 -0.43 -4.63 -6.31
C LEU A 49 -0.03 -5.84 -5.46
N THR A 50 1.27 -6.01 -5.26
CA THR A 50 1.85 -7.13 -4.49
C THR A 50 3.13 -6.70 -3.77
N SER A 51 3.87 -7.64 -3.19
CA SER A 51 5.22 -7.43 -2.70
C SER A 51 6.18 -8.53 -3.19
N LYS A 52 7.49 -8.22 -3.21
CA LYS A 52 8.54 -9.24 -3.36
C LYS A 52 8.92 -9.90 -2.03
N ASN A 53 8.54 -9.33 -0.89
CA ASN A 53 8.83 -9.91 0.42
C ASN A 53 7.91 -11.12 0.66
N GLU A 54 8.50 -12.29 0.91
CA GLU A 54 7.74 -13.53 1.10
C GLU A 54 6.86 -13.55 2.35
N LYS A 55 7.12 -12.69 3.34
CA LYS A 55 6.44 -12.69 4.63
C LYS A 55 5.42 -11.57 4.79
N PHE A 56 5.65 -10.42 4.16
CA PHE A 56 4.85 -9.22 4.35
C PHE A 56 4.43 -8.64 3.01
N PHE A 57 3.11 -8.55 2.79
CA PHE A 57 2.59 -7.67 1.75
C PHE A 57 2.82 -6.21 2.19
N SER A 58 2.31 -5.86 3.37
CA SER A 58 2.65 -4.63 4.08
C SER A 58 2.18 -4.69 5.53
N ASN A 59 3.01 -4.20 6.45
CA ASN A 59 2.65 -4.05 7.85
C ASN A 59 2.02 -2.69 8.21
N GLY A 60 1.57 -1.91 7.21
CA GLY A 60 0.93 -0.61 7.43
C GLY A 60 1.95 0.49 7.77
N PHE A 61 1.55 1.51 8.52
CA PHE A 61 2.43 2.65 8.83
C PHE A 61 3.73 2.22 9.52
N ASN A 62 4.85 2.83 9.12
CA ASN A 62 6.07 2.79 9.91
C ASN A 62 5.82 3.56 11.24
N PRO A 63 6.06 2.95 12.42
CA PRO A 63 5.89 3.60 13.72
C PRO A 63 6.66 4.92 13.88
N GLU A 64 7.79 5.09 13.19
CA GLU A 64 8.61 6.32 13.22
C GLU A 64 7.86 7.57 12.74
N ILE A 65 6.73 7.40 12.03
CA ILE A 65 5.83 8.51 11.68
C ILE A 65 5.19 9.14 12.92
N PHE A 66 5.04 8.39 14.01
CA PHE A 66 4.32 8.83 15.20
C PHE A 66 5.23 9.12 16.40
N VAL A 67 6.42 8.52 16.44
CA VAL A 67 7.37 8.66 17.55
C VAL A 67 7.96 10.06 17.55
N ASP A 68 7.86 10.74 18.70
CA ASP A 68 8.40 12.09 18.94
C ASP A 68 7.97 13.14 17.91
N LYS A 69 6.77 12.97 17.32
CA LYS A 69 6.17 13.91 16.37
C LYS A 69 5.10 14.75 17.03
N SER A 70 5.05 16.02 16.64
CA SER A 70 3.94 16.91 16.99
C SER A 70 2.64 16.45 16.35
N SER A 71 1.52 16.85 16.95
CA SER A 71 0.18 16.59 16.37
C SER A 71 0.05 17.14 14.95
N GLU A 72 0.74 18.23 14.62
CA GLU A 72 0.70 18.84 13.29
C GLU A 72 1.50 18.01 12.27
N GLU A 73 2.67 17.51 12.64
CA GLU A 73 3.42 16.58 11.79
C GLU A 73 2.62 15.30 11.51
N ILE A 74 2.00 14.73 12.55
CA ILE A 74 1.16 13.52 12.40
C ILE A 74 -0.03 13.79 11.48
N LYS A 75 -0.75 14.91 11.68
CA LYS A 75 -1.86 15.31 10.80
C LYS A 75 -1.42 15.43 9.34
N ASN A 76 -0.26 16.04 9.09
CA ASN A 76 0.28 16.19 7.75
C ASN A 76 0.58 14.83 7.09
N VAL A 77 1.18 13.88 7.82
CA VAL A 77 1.41 12.54 7.28
C VAL A 77 0.11 11.79 7.05
N MET A 78 -0.85 11.88 7.98
CA MET A 78 -2.17 11.25 7.83
C MET A 78 -2.93 11.81 6.63
N ARG A 79 -2.86 13.12 6.39
CA ARG A 79 -3.45 13.76 5.20
C ARG A 79 -2.86 13.16 3.93
N ILE A 80 -1.54 13.10 3.81
CA ILE A 80 -0.86 12.53 2.63
C ILE A 80 -1.26 11.07 2.44
N ALA A 81 -1.27 10.27 3.51
CA ALA A 81 -1.61 8.85 3.42
C ALA A 81 -3.07 8.62 2.96
N LEU A 82 -4.01 9.40 3.50
CA LEU A 82 -5.43 9.32 3.14
C LEU A 82 -5.70 9.84 1.72
N GLU A 83 -5.01 10.91 1.29
CA GLU A 83 -5.06 11.39 -0.10
C GLU A 83 -4.55 10.31 -1.07
N THR A 84 -3.42 9.67 -0.77
CA THR A 84 -2.90 8.56 -1.58
C THR A 84 -3.86 7.37 -1.60
N ALA A 85 -4.43 6.99 -0.45
CA ALA A 85 -5.40 5.91 -0.37
C ALA A 85 -6.70 6.22 -1.14
N SER A 86 -7.15 7.48 -1.12
CA SER A 86 -8.30 7.94 -1.91
C SER A 86 -8.02 7.84 -3.41
N LYS A 87 -6.85 8.30 -3.88
CA LYS A 87 -6.44 8.12 -5.28
C LYS A 87 -6.41 6.66 -5.72
N TYR A 88 -5.95 5.78 -4.83
CA TYR A 88 -5.92 4.34 -5.09
C TYR A 88 -7.33 3.76 -5.20
N LEU A 89 -8.22 4.11 -4.26
CA LEU A 89 -9.62 3.64 -4.24
C LEU A 89 -10.40 4.09 -5.48
N PHE A 90 -10.17 5.32 -5.95
CA PHE A 90 -10.87 5.90 -7.09
C PHE A 90 -10.09 5.79 -8.42
N LEU A 91 -9.06 4.94 -8.48
CA LEU A 91 -8.31 4.73 -9.71
C LEU A 91 -9.24 4.18 -10.79
N ASP A 92 -9.19 4.75 -11.99
CA ASP A 92 -10.02 4.36 -13.14
C ASP A 92 -9.49 3.11 -13.88
N ARG A 93 -8.76 2.27 -13.17
CA ARG A 93 -8.17 1.01 -13.66
C ARG A 93 -8.49 -0.10 -12.67
N PRO A 94 -8.96 -1.27 -13.12
CA PRO A 94 -9.12 -2.43 -12.26
C PRO A 94 -7.82 -2.77 -11.53
N VAL A 95 -7.90 -2.94 -10.21
CA VAL A 95 -6.76 -3.30 -9.36
C VAL A 95 -6.98 -4.64 -8.70
N VAL A 96 -6.04 -5.56 -8.92
CA VAL A 96 -5.96 -6.85 -8.23
C VAL A 96 -4.85 -6.77 -7.18
N CYS A 97 -5.20 -6.93 -5.91
CA CYS A 97 -4.21 -7.07 -4.85
C CYS A 97 -3.89 -8.54 -4.59
N ALA A 98 -2.64 -8.91 -4.90
CA ALA A 98 -2.09 -10.23 -4.57
C ALA A 98 -1.33 -10.12 -3.24
N MET A 99 -1.99 -10.49 -2.15
CA MET A 99 -1.43 -10.46 -0.81
C MET A 99 -0.59 -11.72 -0.59
N ASN A 100 0.70 -11.63 -0.88
CA ASN A 100 1.66 -12.72 -0.73
C ASN A 100 2.19 -12.90 0.71
N GLY A 101 1.90 -11.95 1.60
CA GLY A 101 2.32 -11.96 3.00
C GLY A 101 1.26 -11.40 3.94
N HIS A 102 1.66 -11.07 5.18
CA HIS A 102 0.78 -10.36 6.12
C HIS A 102 0.40 -8.98 5.58
N SER A 103 -0.89 -8.64 5.69
CA SER A 103 -1.48 -7.38 5.23
C SER A 103 -2.14 -6.68 6.41
N MET A 104 -1.41 -5.81 7.10
CA MET A 104 -1.85 -5.21 8.36
C MET A 104 -2.08 -3.71 8.23
N GLY A 105 -3.02 -3.17 9.02
CA GLY A 105 -3.24 -1.71 9.11
C GLY A 105 -3.50 -1.09 7.74
N LEU A 106 -2.73 -0.07 7.36
CA LEU A 106 -2.89 0.56 6.04
C LEU A 106 -2.55 -0.37 4.86
N GLY A 107 -1.74 -1.41 5.07
CA GLY A 107 -1.57 -2.49 4.09
C GLY A 107 -2.88 -3.25 3.84
N ALA A 108 -3.68 -3.47 4.89
CA ALA A 108 -5.01 -4.05 4.75
C ALA A 108 -5.98 -3.09 4.04
N VAL A 109 -5.87 -1.77 4.27
CA VAL A 109 -6.67 -0.75 3.57
C VAL A 109 -6.44 -0.81 2.07
N PHE A 110 -5.18 -0.82 1.61
CA PHE A 110 -4.89 -0.91 0.18
C PHE A 110 -5.46 -2.19 -0.43
N ALA A 111 -5.38 -3.34 0.26
CA ALA A 111 -6.02 -4.55 -0.23
C ALA A 111 -7.55 -4.41 -0.32
N ILE A 112 -8.20 -3.84 0.70
CA ILE A 112 -9.66 -3.63 0.74
C ILE A 112 -10.11 -2.67 -0.37
N PHE A 113 -9.31 -1.64 -0.67
CA PHE A 113 -9.60 -0.67 -1.71
C PHE A 113 -9.38 -1.19 -3.13
N SER A 114 -8.73 -2.36 -3.30
CA SER A 114 -8.63 -3.01 -4.60
C SER A 114 -9.98 -3.61 -5.04
N ASP A 115 -10.21 -3.72 -6.34
CA ASP A 115 -11.40 -4.38 -6.89
C ASP A 115 -11.43 -5.88 -6.58
N TYR A 116 -10.26 -6.53 -6.62
CA TYR A 116 -10.12 -7.95 -6.30
C TYR A 116 -8.96 -8.22 -5.35
N ARG A 117 -9.11 -9.22 -4.49
CA ARG A 117 -8.13 -9.60 -3.45
C ARG A 117 -7.86 -11.08 -3.49
N ILE A 118 -6.58 -11.44 -3.56
CA ILE A 118 -6.13 -12.82 -3.51
C ILE A 118 -5.13 -12.95 -2.37
N MET A 119 -5.41 -13.85 -1.42
CA MET A 119 -4.43 -14.23 -0.40
C MET A 119 -3.62 -15.42 -0.90
N VAL A 120 -2.30 -15.25 -1.04
CA VAL A 120 -1.41 -16.28 -1.58
C VAL A 120 -0.75 -17.03 -0.43
N GLY A 121 -0.97 -18.35 -0.38
CA GLY A 121 -0.35 -19.24 0.59
C GLY A 121 -1.13 -19.43 1.89
N LYS A 122 -0.66 -20.38 2.71
CA LYS A 122 -1.29 -20.76 3.99
C LYS A 122 -0.72 -19.90 5.13
N LYS A 123 -1.53 -19.65 6.18
CA LYS A 123 -1.14 -18.95 7.43
C LYS A 123 -0.79 -17.45 7.31
N ARG A 124 -1.28 -16.76 6.27
CA ARG A 124 -1.23 -15.29 6.19
C ARG A 124 -2.47 -14.67 6.82
N LYS A 125 -2.35 -13.41 7.26
CA LYS A 125 -3.42 -12.67 7.93
C LYS A 125 -3.58 -11.32 7.26
N ILE A 126 -4.83 -10.93 7.06
CA ILE A 126 -5.24 -9.57 6.78
C ILE A 126 -5.98 -9.05 8.01
N GLY A 127 -5.72 -7.80 8.41
CA GLY A 127 -6.52 -7.19 9.46
C GLY A 127 -5.94 -5.90 10.03
N PHE A 128 -6.71 -5.29 10.92
CA PHE A 128 -6.32 -4.10 11.65
C PHE A 128 -5.84 -4.56 13.03
N SER A 129 -4.52 -4.48 13.27
CA SER A 129 -3.98 -4.77 14.59
C SER A 129 -4.56 -3.77 15.57
N ARG A 130 -5.14 -4.27 16.67
CA ARG A 130 -5.52 -3.42 17.79
C ARG A 130 -4.29 -2.66 18.25
N ILE A 131 -4.45 -1.36 18.51
CA ILE A 131 -3.47 -0.60 19.28
C ILE A 131 -3.40 -1.32 20.63
N ALA A 132 -2.22 -1.80 21.02
CA ALA A 132 -2.04 -2.33 22.37
C ALA A 132 -2.32 -1.15 23.32
N ASP A 133 -3.31 -1.31 24.20
CA ASP A 133 -3.63 -0.30 25.20
C ASP A 133 -2.33 0.08 25.92
N ARG A 134 -1.97 1.37 25.84
CA ARG A 134 -0.91 1.93 26.69
C ARG A 134 -1.53 2.05 28.08
N ASN A 135 -1.33 1.03 28.91
CA ASN A 135 -1.42 1.19 30.37
C ASN A 135 -0.37 2.20 30.83
#